data_AF-A0AA43I733-F1
#
_entry.id   AF-A0AA43I733-F1
#
_cell.length_a   1.000
_cell.length_b   1.000
_cell.length_c   1.000
_cell.angle_alpha   90.00
_cell.angle_beta   90.00
_cell.angle_gamma   90.00
#
_symmetry.space_group_name_H-M   'P 1'
#
loop_
_entity.id
_entity.type
_entity.pdbx_description
1 polymer ?
#
loop_
_entity_poly.entity_id
_entity_poly.type
_entity_poly.pdbx_seq_one_letter_code
_entity_poly.pdbx_strand_id
1 'polypeptide(L)'
;MNFKRIEWVFVVAFCLLNIFLFVLYQDGVKETHNVTSSNKTESIETLLKKDQITFNDDFSQERLSGYYLSGEQLDFNQYLKEQSKTVTGNKTTNRDYTLTEILDSKQLLQADQLSNSLQSFFAKDQFILFSDEYQYLENLSIITDEDLEVVAGQTFEGIPFNDEFSKLVLKLAKDNDEMYQIESYSQTYIINIQELREKMELYSEREAIQTLYKNSRLPKGSEILWTQLAYSRIMDVYEKDIYVPVWFVALKTEDSQQIESVNALNNTVITTNTVLKVASE
;
A
#
# COMPACT_ATOMS: atom_id res chain seq x y z
N MET A 1 9.42 -60.86 25.32
CA MET A 1 8.52 -59.72 25.00
C MET A 1 8.49 -59.59 23.48
N ASN A 2 7.32 -59.63 22.84
CA ASN A 2 7.21 -59.73 21.38
C ASN A 2 7.53 -58.39 20.72
N PHE A 3 8.82 -58.12 20.47
CA PHE A 3 9.31 -56.89 19.83
C PHE A 3 8.66 -56.65 18.45
N LYS A 4 8.38 -57.73 17.71
CA LYS A 4 7.64 -57.63 16.43
C LYS A 4 6.20 -57.12 16.56
N ARG A 5 5.56 -57.29 17.73
CA ARG A 5 4.19 -56.76 17.98
C ARG A 5 4.21 -55.28 18.30
N ILE A 6 5.23 -54.78 19.03
CA ILE A 6 5.33 -53.35 19.35
C ILE A 6 5.73 -52.53 18.10
N GLU A 7 6.58 -53.08 17.24
CA GLU A 7 6.99 -52.46 15.97
C GLU A 7 5.80 -52.27 15.02
N TRP A 8 4.92 -53.28 14.94
CA TRP A 8 3.72 -53.21 14.09
C TRP A 8 2.72 -52.14 14.56
N VAL A 9 2.57 -51.96 15.86
CA VAL A 9 1.71 -50.91 16.43
C VAL A 9 2.25 -49.52 16.08
N PHE A 10 3.58 -49.35 16.08
CA PHE A 10 4.20 -48.07 15.73
C PHE A 10 4.00 -47.71 14.25
N VAL A 11 4.11 -48.68 13.35
CA VAL A 11 3.85 -48.50 11.91
C VAL A 11 2.39 -48.10 11.65
N VAL A 12 1.44 -48.78 12.30
CA VAL A 12 0.02 -48.47 12.15
C VAL A 12 -0.31 -47.08 12.68
N ALA A 13 0.21 -46.72 13.86
CA ALA A 13 0.01 -45.39 14.43
C ALA A 13 0.61 -44.29 13.55
N PHE A 14 1.80 -44.50 13.00
CA PHE A 14 2.44 -43.55 12.08
C PHE A 14 1.65 -43.38 10.77
N CYS A 15 1.12 -44.47 10.20
CA CYS A 15 0.25 -44.39 9.02
C CYS A 15 -1.04 -43.61 9.31
N LEU A 16 -1.70 -43.86 10.44
CA LEU A 16 -2.91 -43.12 10.82
C LEU A 16 -2.63 -41.63 11.02
N LEU A 17 -1.51 -41.29 11.65
CA LEU A 17 -1.08 -39.89 11.81
C LEU A 17 -0.82 -39.22 10.46
N ASN A 18 -0.15 -39.90 9.52
CA ASN A 18 0.11 -39.34 8.19
C ASN A 18 -1.17 -39.15 7.38
N ILE A 19 -2.13 -40.08 7.47
CA ILE A 19 -3.44 -39.92 6.83
C ILE A 19 -4.19 -38.73 7.45
N PHE A 20 -4.16 -38.59 8.78
CA PHE A 20 -4.76 -37.44 9.47
C PHE A 20 -4.12 -36.11 9.04
N LEU A 21 -2.79 -36.05 8.97
CA LEU A 21 -2.05 -34.90 8.44
C LEU A 21 -2.38 -34.62 6.99
N PHE A 22 -2.56 -35.65 6.16
CA PHE A 22 -2.94 -35.49 4.75
C PHE A 22 -4.37 -34.96 4.58
N VAL A 23 -5.30 -35.38 5.44
CA VAL A 23 -6.67 -34.83 5.48
C VAL A 23 -6.64 -33.38 5.93
N LEU A 24 -5.92 -33.06 7.02
CA LEU A 24 -5.75 -31.67 7.47
C LEU A 24 -5.04 -30.80 6.43
N TYR A 25 -4.06 -31.34 5.72
CA TYR A 25 -3.38 -30.65 4.63
C TYR A 25 -4.35 -30.40 3.47
N GLN A 26 -5.13 -31.40 3.06
CA GLN A 26 -6.16 -31.19 2.04
C GLN A 26 -7.22 -30.19 2.48
N ASP A 27 -7.66 -30.21 3.73
CA ASP A 27 -8.70 -29.30 4.22
C ASP A 27 -8.15 -27.87 4.43
N GLY A 28 -6.91 -27.73 4.90
CA GLY A 28 -6.19 -26.45 4.97
C GLY A 28 -5.86 -25.85 3.60
N VAL A 29 -5.64 -26.70 2.57
CA VAL A 29 -5.49 -26.26 1.17
C VAL A 29 -6.87 -25.97 0.52
N LYS A 30 -7.94 -26.64 0.95
CA LYS A 30 -9.32 -26.35 0.48
C LYS A 30 -9.88 -25.04 1.02
N GLU A 31 -9.36 -24.51 2.13
CA GLU A 31 -9.70 -23.15 2.59
C GLU A 31 -9.00 -22.03 1.78
N THR A 32 -8.06 -22.34 0.89
CA THR A 32 -7.36 -21.32 0.08
C THR A 32 -7.56 -21.39 -1.43
N HIS A 33 -8.18 -22.45 -1.97
CA HIS A 33 -8.46 -22.51 -3.41
C HIS A 33 -9.79 -23.21 -3.70
N ASN A 34 -10.92 -22.53 -3.52
CA ASN A 34 -12.20 -22.85 -4.16
C ASN A 34 -13.14 -21.63 -4.15
N VAL A 35 -12.83 -20.61 -4.97
CA VAL A 35 -13.83 -19.64 -5.43
C VAL A 35 -13.93 -19.73 -6.95
N THR A 36 -14.32 -20.91 -7.42
CA THR A 36 -14.90 -21.03 -8.77
C THR A 36 -15.96 -22.12 -8.73
N SER A 37 -17.15 -21.75 -8.29
CA SER A 37 -18.36 -22.53 -8.58
C SER A 37 -19.56 -21.62 -8.64
N SER A 38 -20.14 -21.60 -9.83
CA SER A 38 -21.42 -21.03 -10.22
C SER A 38 -22.54 -21.44 -9.25
N ASN A 39 -22.78 -20.61 -8.26
CA ASN A 39 -24.12 -20.34 -7.77
C ASN A 39 -24.45 -18.94 -8.26
N LYS A 40 -25.68 -18.69 -8.72
CA LYS A 40 -26.19 -17.33 -8.99
C LYS A 40 -26.30 -16.55 -7.67
N THR A 41 -25.18 -16.31 -7.03
CA THR A 41 -25.05 -15.32 -5.98
C THR A 41 -25.09 -13.98 -6.69
N GLU A 42 -25.98 -13.12 -6.23
CA GLU A 42 -26.09 -11.73 -6.67
C GLU A 42 -24.68 -11.09 -6.67
N SER A 43 -24.31 -10.45 -7.78
CA SER A 43 -22.98 -9.82 -7.91
C SER A 43 -22.77 -8.75 -6.84
N ILE A 44 -21.52 -8.49 -6.45
CA ILE A 44 -21.23 -7.49 -5.41
C ILE A 44 -21.77 -6.11 -5.80
N GLU A 45 -21.66 -5.75 -7.07
CA GLU A 45 -22.18 -4.50 -7.62
C GLU A 45 -23.70 -4.38 -7.47
N THR A 46 -24.42 -5.51 -7.60
CA THR A 46 -25.87 -5.53 -7.39
C THR A 46 -26.23 -5.42 -5.91
N LEU A 47 -25.47 -6.09 -5.04
CA LEU A 47 -25.64 -5.99 -3.58
C LEU A 47 -25.39 -4.56 -3.07
N LEU A 48 -24.32 -3.91 -3.54
CA LEU A 48 -24.01 -2.51 -3.22
C LEU A 48 -25.14 -1.57 -3.66
N LYS A 49 -25.62 -1.71 -4.90
CA LYS A 49 -26.75 -0.91 -5.41
C LYS A 49 -28.02 -1.09 -4.57
N LYS A 50 -28.30 -2.31 -4.11
CA LYS A 50 -29.45 -2.61 -3.25
C LYS A 50 -29.35 -1.93 -1.88
N ASP A 51 -28.15 -1.80 -1.34
CA ASP A 51 -27.86 -1.07 -0.10
C ASP A 51 -27.60 0.43 -0.33
N GLN A 52 -27.91 0.93 -1.53
CA GLN A 52 -27.75 2.33 -1.93
C GLN A 52 -26.31 2.83 -1.81
N ILE A 53 -25.33 1.93 -1.94
CA ILE A 53 -23.92 2.29 -1.97
C ILE A 53 -23.55 2.69 -3.39
N THR A 54 -23.10 3.93 -3.58
CA THR A 54 -22.69 4.47 -4.88
C THR A 54 -21.20 4.22 -5.11
N PHE A 55 -20.82 4.05 -6.37
CA PHE A 55 -19.44 3.85 -6.82
C PHE A 55 -19.34 4.31 -8.28
N ASN A 56 -18.16 4.79 -8.68
CA ASN A 56 -17.95 5.41 -10.00
C ASN A 56 -17.72 4.38 -11.11
N ASP A 57 -16.93 3.35 -10.84
CA ASP A 57 -16.51 2.34 -11.82
C ASP A 57 -16.68 0.92 -11.27
N ASP A 58 -16.75 -0.06 -12.19
CA ASP A 58 -16.76 -1.47 -11.82
C ASP A 58 -15.39 -1.88 -11.24
N PHE A 59 -15.40 -2.72 -10.20
CA PHE A 59 -14.18 -3.16 -9.53
C PHE A 59 -13.41 -4.18 -10.36
N SER A 60 -12.10 -3.97 -10.48
CA SER A 60 -11.21 -4.86 -11.23
C SER A 60 -11.20 -6.27 -10.63
N GLN A 61 -11.22 -7.26 -11.53
CA GLN A 61 -11.01 -8.68 -11.23
C GLN A 61 -9.55 -9.11 -11.47
N GLU A 62 -8.71 -8.19 -11.93
CA GLU A 62 -7.29 -8.46 -12.15
C GLU A 62 -6.62 -8.78 -10.81
N ARG A 63 -5.79 -9.82 -10.83
CA ARG A 63 -4.96 -10.20 -9.71
C ARG A 63 -3.52 -9.82 -10.00
N LEU A 64 -3.04 -8.87 -9.20
CA LEU A 64 -1.64 -8.47 -9.22
C LEU A 64 -0.81 -9.42 -8.37
N SER A 65 0.48 -9.18 -8.28
CA SER A 65 1.38 -9.96 -7.43
C SER A 65 2.24 -9.03 -6.58
N GLY A 66 2.54 -9.42 -5.35
CA GLY A 66 3.30 -8.61 -4.41
C GLY A 66 4.02 -9.46 -3.36
N TYR A 67 4.70 -8.79 -2.43
CA TYR A 67 5.61 -9.42 -1.47
C TYR A 67 5.28 -9.05 -0.02
N TYR A 68 5.88 -9.78 0.92
CA TYR A 68 6.17 -9.21 2.24
C TYR A 68 7.52 -8.51 2.15
N LEU A 69 7.56 -7.24 2.52
CA LEU A 69 8.79 -6.44 2.45
C LEU A 69 9.24 -6.04 3.85
N SER A 70 10.55 -5.93 4.02
CA SER A 70 11.15 -5.11 5.08
C SER A 70 11.91 -3.95 4.46
N GLY A 71 11.97 -2.82 5.16
CA GLY A 71 12.78 -1.67 4.76
C GLY A 71 13.18 -0.84 5.97
N GLU A 72 14.08 0.10 5.73
CA GLU A 72 14.60 1.02 6.75
C GLU A 72 14.34 2.45 6.28
N GLN A 73 13.94 3.34 7.17
CA GLN A 73 13.84 4.76 6.83
C GLN A 73 15.24 5.34 6.58
N LEU A 74 15.43 6.02 5.45
CA LEU A 74 16.70 6.68 5.13
C LEU A 74 16.92 7.92 6.00
N ASP A 75 18.01 7.97 6.76
CA ASP A 75 18.48 9.20 7.38
C ASP A 75 19.17 10.11 6.35
N PHE A 76 18.42 11.07 5.80
CA PHE A 76 18.97 12.07 4.88
C PHE A 76 20.11 12.92 5.49
N ASN A 77 20.15 13.13 6.83
CA ASN A 77 21.26 13.84 7.46
C ASN A 77 22.56 13.09 7.30
N GLN A 78 22.53 11.78 7.54
CA GLN A 78 23.70 10.91 7.39
C GLN A 78 24.07 10.74 5.92
N TYR A 79 23.09 10.42 5.08
CA TYR A 79 23.29 10.19 3.65
C TYR A 79 23.98 11.39 2.97
N LEU A 80 23.51 12.63 3.23
CA LEU A 80 24.08 13.83 2.61
C LEU A 80 25.52 14.11 3.08
N LYS A 81 25.83 13.85 4.37
CA LYS A 81 27.18 13.99 4.92
C LYS A 81 28.16 13.02 4.26
N GLU A 82 27.77 11.76 4.11
CA GLU A 82 28.61 10.71 3.53
C GLU A 82 28.89 10.94 2.05
N GLN A 83 27.89 11.42 1.30
CA GLN A 83 28.04 11.71 -0.12
C GLN A 83 28.90 12.95 -0.41
N SER A 84 29.40 13.65 0.62
CA SER A 84 30.09 14.95 0.48
C SER A 84 29.32 15.96 -0.38
N LYS A 85 28.02 15.73 -0.57
CA LYS A 85 27.12 16.67 -1.22
C LYS A 85 26.88 17.73 -0.18
N THR A 86 27.45 18.92 -0.42
CA THR A 86 26.94 20.10 0.28
C THR A 86 25.44 20.13 0.02
N VAL A 87 24.65 20.46 1.03
CA VAL A 87 23.25 20.77 0.81
C VAL A 87 23.21 22.01 -0.08
N THR A 88 23.25 21.81 -1.39
CA THR A 88 23.21 22.88 -2.38
C THR A 88 21.75 23.27 -2.50
N GLY A 89 21.43 24.51 -2.11
CA GLY A 89 20.05 25.00 -1.99
C GLY A 89 19.59 25.13 -0.55
N ASN A 90 18.37 25.62 -0.34
CA ASN A 90 17.74 25.79 0.97
C ASN A 90 17.22 24.44 1.52
N LYS A 91 17.96 23.33 1.36
CA LYS A 91 17.51 22.04 1.91
C LYS A 91 17.77 21.97 3.41
N THR A 92 16.82 21.41 4.13
CA THR A 92 16.89 21.19 5.57
C THR A 92 16.42 19.77 5.87
N THR A 93 17.04 19.15 6.86
CA THR A 93 16.67 17.84 7.34
C THR A 93 16.22 17.97 8.78
N ASN A 94 15.06 17.39 9.11
CA ASN A 94 14.53 17.42 10.48
C ASN A 94 15.00 16.17 11.27
N ARG A 95 14.51 16.05 12.51
CA ARG A 95 14.77 14.89 13.37
C ARG A 95 14.01 13.63 12.95
N ASP A 96 12.98 13.79 12.13
CA ASP A 96 12.12 12.70 11.63
C ASP A 96 12.62 12.20 10.26
N TYR A 97 13.90 12.41 9.97
CA TYR A 97 14.58 12.00 8.73
C TYR A 97 13.88 12.44 7.44
N THR A 98 13.15 13.55 7.50
CA THR A 98 12.51 14.18 6.34
C THR A 98 13.45 15.22 5.74
N LEU A 99 13.68 15.14 4.44
CA LEU A 99 14.36 16.16 3.66
C LEU A 99 13.35 17.16 3.11
N THR A 100 13.52 18.44 3.39
CA THR A 100 12.68 19.51 2.83
C THR A 100 13.54 20.48 2.05
N GLU A 101 13.10 20.90 0.86
CA GLU A 101 13.78 21.92 0.07
C GLU A 101 12.78 22.93 -0.50
N ILE A 102 13.16 24.21 -0.46
CA ILE A 102 12.49 25.29 -1.18
C ILE A 102 13.25 25.48 -2.49
N LEU A 103 12.54 25.44 -3.61
CA LEU A 103 13.12 25.52 -4.95
C LEU A 103 13.22 26.99 -5.38
N ASP A 104 14.45 27.48 -5.56
CA ASP A 104 14.69 28.86 -6.04
C ASP A 104 14.46 28.98 -7.57
N SER A 105 14.53 27.86 -8.30
CA SER A 105 14.28 27.82 -9.75
C SER A 105 12.82 27.55 -10.05
N LYS A 106 12.24 28.26 -11.01
CA LYS A 106 10.87 27.98 -11.50
C LYS A 106 10.81 26.61 -12.17
N GLN A 107 10.25 25.63 -11.46
CA GLN A 107 9.83 24.35 -12.03
C GLN A 107 8.34 24.42 -12.32
N LEU A 108 7.97 24.35 -13.59
CA LEU A 108 6.58 24.53 -14.03
C LEU A 108 5.96 23.20 -14.47
N LEU A 109 4.70 23.02 -14.10
CA LEU A 109 3.87 21.87 -14.42
C LEU A 109 2.61 22.37 -15.15
N GLN A 110 2.17 21.66 -16.19
CA GLN A 110 0.92 21.99 -16.88
C GLN A 110 -0.25 21.53 -16.02
N ALA A 111 -1.18 22.45 -15.72
CA ALA A 111 -2.29 22.18 -14.81
C ALA A 111 -3.30 21.16 -15.39
N ASP A 112 -3.59 21.25 -16.69
CA ASP A 112 -4.52 20.37 -17.41
C ASP A 112 -3.93 18.97 -17.68
N GLN A 113 -2.60 18.83 -17.64
CA GLN A 113 -1.88 17.58 -17.83
C GLN A 113 -0.95 17.28 -16.64
N LEU A 114 -1.45 17.50 -15.43
CA LEU A 114 -0.65 17.43 -14.21
C LEU A 114 0.07 16.08 -14.04
N SER A 115 -0.63 14.97 -14.23
CA SER A 115 -0.07 13.61 -14.11
C SER A 115 1.12 13.38 -15.07
N ASN A 116 0.96 13.73 -16.36
CA ASN A 116 2.03 13.59 -17.36
C ASN A 116 3.20 14.55 -17.09
N SER A 117 2.90 15.77 -16.63
CA SER A 117 3.91 16.77 -16.26
C SER A 117 4.74 16.30 -15.08
N LEU A 118 4.10 15.76 -14.04
CA LEU A 118 4.76 15.19 -12.86
C LEU A 118 5.63 13.98 -13.22
N GLN A 119 5.11 13.05 -14.02
CA GLN A 119 5.90 11.91 -14.47
C GLN A 119 7.14 12.35 -15.26
N SER A 120 6.99 13.35 -16.13
CA SER A 120 8.10 13.94 -16.88
C SER A 120 9.10 14.66 -15.99
N PHE A 121 8.61 15.34 -14.94
CA PHE A 121 9.43 15.99 -13.94
C PHE A 121 10.25 14.95 -13.18
N PHE A 122 9.61 13.95 -12.55
CA PHE A 122 10.28 12.88 -11.81
C PHE A 122 11.35 12.12 -12.62
N ALA A 123 11.12 11.89 -13.91
CA ALA A 123 12.08 11.21 -14.78
C ALA A 123 13.30 12.06 -15.20
N LYS A 124 13.21 13.39 -15.14
CA LYS A 124 14.26 14.32 -15.63
C LYS A 124 14.96 15.08 -14.51
N ASP A 125 14.32 15.17 -13.36
CA ASP A 125 14.73 16.02 -12.27
C ASP A 125 16.05 15.55 -11.64
N GLN A 126 16.90 16.52 -11.30
CA GLN A 126 18.17 16.27 -10.60
C GLN A 126 18.17 16.89 -9.19
N PHE A 127 17.09 17.58 -8.79
CA PHE A 127 16.97 18.24 -7.51
C PHE A 127 16.46 17.27 -6.44
N ILE A 128 15.43 16.48 -6.77
CA ILE A 128 14.85 15.45 -5.90
C ILE A 128 15.70 14.18 -5.98
N LEU A 129 16.04 13.64 -4.81
CA LEU A 129 16.83 12.40 -4.74
C LEU A 129 15.93 11.21 -5.09
N PHE A 130 16.40 10.28 -5.91
CA PHE A 130 15.62 9.08 -6.28
C PHE A 130 14.24 9.40 -6.88
N SER A 131 14.12 10.52 -7.60
CA SER A 131 12.85 11.03 -8.11
C SER A 131 12.11 10.03 -9.01
N ASP A 132 12.86 9.24 -9.76
CA ASP A 132 12.37 8.20 -10.67
C ASP A 132 11.74 6.99 -9.96
N GLU A 133 11.97 6.83 -8.65
CA GLU A 133 11.36 5.77 -7.85
C GLU A 133 9.99 6.16 -7.24
N TYR A 134 9.57 7.42 -7.41
CA TYR A 134 8.28 7.91 -6.93
C TYR A 134 7.21 7.91 -8.03
N GLN A 135 5.99 7.55 -7.65
CA GLN A 135 4.80 7.61 -8.49
C GLN A 135 3.77 8.55 -7.89
N TYR A 136 3.18 9.39 -8.74
CA TYR A 136 2.10 10.31 -8.38
C TYR A 136 0.88 9.54 -7.85
N LEU A 137 0.37 9.95 -6.69
CA LEU A 137 -0.80 9.38 -6.03
C LEU A 137 -1.94 10.42 -6.04
N GLU A 138 -2.73 10.40 -7.11
CA GLU A 138 -3.83 11.34 -7.32
C GLU A 138 -4.83 11.35 -6.16
N ASN A 139 -5.24 10.17 -5.69
CA ASN A 139 -6.21 10.00 -4.60
C ASN A 139 -5.77 10.58 -3.25
N LEU A 140 -4.46 10.81 -3.07
CA LEU A 140 -3.89 11.38 -1.84
C LEU A 140 -3.48 12.86 -2.02
N SER A 141 -3.60 13.40 -3.23
CA SER A 141 -3.23 14.77 -3.56
C SER A 141 -4.42 15.71 -3.37
N ILE A 142 -4.14 16.95 -2.99
CA ILE A 142 -5.14 18.00 -2.79
C ILE A 142 -4.88 19.07 -3.84
N ILE A 143 -5.73 19.12 -4.86
CA ILE A 143 -5.62 20.10 -5.96
C ILE A 143 -6.89 20.93 -5.96
N THR A 144 -6.86 22.04 -5.21
CA THR A 144 -7.97 22.99 -5.06
C THR A 144 -7.49 24.41 -5.30
N ASP A 145 -8.41 25.36 -5.39
CA ASP A 145 -8.04 26.78 -5.53
C ASP A 145 -7.31 27.35 -4.30
N GLU A 146 -7.54 26.75 -3.12
CA GLU A 146 -6.99 27.17 -1.83
C GLU A 146 -5.68 26.45 -1.50
N ASP A 147 -5.64 25.13 -1.72
CA ASP A 147 -4.50 24.25 -1.44
C ASP A 147 -4.11 23.44 -2.68
N LEU A 148 -2.82 23.50 -3.05
CA LEU A 148 -2.22 22.72 -4.13
C LEU A 148 -1.04 21.90 -3.59
N GLU A 149 -1.35 20.68 -3.18
CA GLU A 149 -0.40 19.73 -2.64
C GLU A 149 -0.46 18.41 -3.44
N VAL A 150 0.68 18.04 -4.01
CA VAL A 150 0.83 16.79 -4.76
C VAL A 150 1.54 15.78 -3.88
N VAL A 151 0.98 14.58 -3.79
CA VAL A 151 1.58 13.45 -3.07
C VAL A 151 2.04 12.41 -4.08
N ALA A 152 3.27 11.94 -3.92
CA ALA A 152 3.82 10.80 -4.61
C ALA A 152 4.39 9.79 -3.59
N GLY A 153 4.27 8.51 -3.90
CA GLY A 153 4.79 7.42 -3.07
C GLY A 153 5.93 6.70 -3.78
N GLN A 154 6.95 6.29 -3.03
CA GLN A 154 7.98 5.37 -3.55
C GLN A 154 7.29 4.12 -4.10
N THR A 155 7.89 3.46 -5.08
CA THR A 155 7.33 2.26 -5.71
C THR A 155 8.24 1.05 -5.55
N PHE A 156 7.62 -0.14 -5.46
CA PHE A 156 8.34 -1.41 -5.55
C PHE A 156 7.58 -2.33 -6.51
N GLU A 157 8.24 -2.72 -7.61
CA GLU A 157 7.65 -3.49 -8.71
C GLU A 157 6.28 -2.96 -9.21
N GLY A 158 6.12 -1.64 -9.26
CA GLY A 158 4.91 -0.99 -9.77
C GLY A 158 3.76 -0.84 -8.77
N ILE A 159 3.93 -1.30 -7.52
CA ILE A 159 3.00 -1.00 -6.43
C ILE A 159 3.60 0.14 -5.57
N PRO A 160 2.90 1.26 -5.36
CA PRO A 160 3.39 2.34 -4.52
C PRO A 160 3.32 1.99 -3.03
N PHE A 161 4.10 2.68 -2.21
CA PHE A 161 3.94 2.69 -0.77
C PHE A 161 2.97 3.80 -0.34
N ASN A 162 2.18 3.51 0.69
CA ASN A 162 1.35 4.48 1.42
C ASN A 162 1.76 4.47 2.89
N ASP A 163 2.91 5.07 3.17
CA ASP A 163 3.46 5.24 4.52
C ASP A 163 4.25 6.56 4.60
N GLU A 164 4.24 7.21 5.76
CA GLU A 164 4.90 8.50 5.99
C GLU A 164 6.41 8.48 5.67
N PHE A 165 7.07 7.31 5.69
CA PHE A 165 8.50 7.18 5.43
C PHE A 165 8.87 6.93 3.96
N SER A 166 7.87 6.97 3.08
CA SER A 166 8.01 6.67 1.64
C SER A 166 7.37 7.73 0.73
N LYS A 167 7.16 8.95 1.25
CA LYS A 167 6.39 10.00 0.58
C LYS A 167 7.29 11.10 0.02
N LEU A 168 6.88 11.60 -1.13
CA LEU A 168 7.33 12.87 -1.70
C LEU A 168 6.10 13.78 -1.79
N VAL A 169 6.13 14.89 -1.07
CA VAL A 169 5.04 15.87 -1.06
C VAL A 169 5.55 17.16 -1.69
N LEU A 170 4.92 17.58 -2.79
CA LEU A 170 5.23 18.82 -3.48
C LEU A 170 4.17 19.86 -3.12
N LYS A 171 4.62 21.05 -2.70
CA LYS A 171 3.75 22.22 -2.58
C LYS A 171 3.84 23.06 -3.83
N LEU A 172 2.69 23.31 -4.43
CA LEU A 172 2.58 24.06 -5.67
C LEU A 172 1.93 25.42 -5.41
N ALA A 173 2.21 26.36 -6.28
CA ALA A 173 1.48 27.60 -6.41
C ALA A 173 1.00 27.81 -7.85
N LYS A 174 -0.07 28.56 -8.03
CA LYS A 174 -0.49 28.99 -9.36
C LYS A 174 0.50 30.03 -9.88
N ASP A 175 1.18 29.74 -10.99
CA ASP A 175 1.96 30.73 -11.72
C ASP A 175 1.03 31.56 -12.62
N ASN A 176 0.10 30.89 -13.30
CA ASN A 176 -0.98 31.47 -14.09
C ASN A 176 -2.14 30.46 -14.25
N ASP A 177 -3.14 30.76 -15.09
CA ASP A 177 -4.34 29.92 -15.27
C ASP A 177 -4.06 28.52 -15.83
N GLU A 178 -2.92 28.32 -16.51
CA GLU A 178 -2.57 27.07 -17.20
C GLU A 178 -1.40 26.32 -16.53
N MET A 179 -0.68 26.96 -15.62
CA MET A 179 0.60 26.47 -15.11
C MET A 179 0.69 26.54 -13.58
N TYR A 180 1.15 25.45 -12.99
CA TYR A 180 1.57 25.40 -11.60
C TYR A 180 3.08 25.51 -11.49
N GLN A 181 3.56 26.18 -10.46
CA GLN A 181 4.97 26.24 -10.08
C GLN A 181 5.19 25.40 -8.81
N ILE A 182 6.22 24.57 -8.80
CA ILE A 182 6.66 23.87 -7.59
C ILE A 182 7.44 24.86 -6.71
N GLU A 183 6.95 25.12 -5.49
CA GLU A 183 7.58 26.03 -4.55
C GLU A 183 8.55 25.31 -3.61
N SER A 184 8.12 24.15 -3.11
CA SER A 184 8.90 23.35 -2.19
C SER A 184 8.49 21.89 -2.24
N TYR A 185 9.34 21.03 -1.68
CA TYR A 185 9.00 19.64 -1.47
C TYR A 185 9.50 19.15 -0.12
N SER A 186 8.82 18.14 0.43
CA SER A 186 9.31 17.29 1.50
C SER A 186 9.40 15.84 1.05
N GLN A 187 10.42 15.13 1.53
CA GLN A 187 10.77 13.81 1.05
C GLN A 187 11.17 12.90 2.21
N THR A 188 10.62 11.70 2.22
CA THR A 188 11.05 10.54 2.99
C THR A 188 11.26 9.36 2.04
N TYR A 189 12.17 8.45 2.39
CA TYR A 189 12.57 7.36 1.51
C TYR A 189 12.89 6.09 2.30
N ILE A 190 12.46 4.94 1.78
CA ILE A 190 12.78 3.63 2.32
C ILE A 190 14.00 3.09 1.59
N ILE A 191 15.04 2.74 2.34
CA ILE A 191 16.24 2.07 1.85
C ILE A 191 16.28 0.61 2.31
N ASN A 192 17.18 -0.18 1.72
CA ASN A 192 17.42 -1.58 2.10
C ASN A 192 16.15 -2.46 2.03
N ILE A 193 15.31 -2.22 1.01
CA ILE A 193 14.09 -3.02 0.80
C ILE A 193 14.48 -4.47 0.52
N GLN A 194 13.96 -5.39 1.33
CA GLN A 194 14.21 -6.83 1.23
C GLN A 194 12.89 -7.60 1.18
N GLU A 195 12.82 -8.57 0.27
CA GLU A 195 11.72 -9.53 0.17
C GLU A 195 11.86 -10.58 1.28
N LEU A 196 10.87 -10.63 2.18
CA LEU A 196 10.87 -11.57 3.31
C LEU A 196 10.26 -12.93 2.93
N ARG A 197 9.53 -12.98 1.82
CA ARG A 197 8.85 -14.18 1.29
C ARG A 197 8.84 -14.13 -0.22
N GLU A 198 8.58 -15.28 -0.83
CA GLU A 198 8.34 -15.37 -2.27
C GLU A 198 7.16 -14.51 -2.71
N LYS A 199 7.19 -14.08 -3.97
CA LYS A 199 6.12 -13.32 -4.62
C LYS A 199 4.81 -14.12 -4.56
N MET A 200 3.72 -13.46 -4.16
CA MET A 200 2.39 -14.07 -4.05
C MET A 200 1.37 -13.34 -4.93
N GLU A 201 0.41 -14.09 -5.45
CA GLU A 201 -0.77 -13.53 -6.08
C GLU A 201 -1.62 -12.78 -5.03
N LEU A 202 -2.05 -11.56 -5.37
CA LEU A 202 -2.86 -10.71 -4.52
C LEU A 202 -4.33 -10.91 -4.84
N TYR A 203 -5.17 -10.77 -3.82
CA TYR A 203 -6.61 -10.66 -4.00
C TYR A 203 -6.92 -9.40 -4.82
N SER A 204 -7.87 -9.52 -5.74
CA SER A 204 -8.31 -8.43 -6.61
C SER A 204 -9.05 -7.34 -5.84
N GLU A 205 -9.19 -6.17 -6.46
CA GLU A 205 -9.99 -5.05 -5.95
C GLU A 205 -11.42 -5.50 -5.63
N ARG A 206 -12.07 -6.23 -6.55
CA ARG A 206 -13.43 -6.76 -6.36
C ARG A 206 -13.53 -7.68 -5.15
N GLU A 207 -12.52 -8.51 -4.90
CA GLU A 207 -12.48 -9.41 -3.74
C GLU A 207 -12.31 -8.63 -2.43
N ALA A 208 -11.52 -7.55 -2.42
CA ALA A 208 -11.39 -6.67 -1.26
C ALA A 208 -12.72 -5.97 -0.93
N ILE A 209 -13.44 -5.46 -1.93
CA ILE A 209 -14.76 -4.84 -1.74
C ILE A 209 -15.78 -5.86 -1.21
N GLN A 210 -15.77 -7.09 -1.72
CA GLN A 210 -16.61 -8.16 -1.18
C GLN A 210 -16.31 -8.46 0.28
N THR A 211 -15.03 -8.45 0.67
CA THR A 211 -14.62 -8.63 2.06
C THR A 211 -15.12 -7.50 2.93
N LEU A 212 -14.97 -6.25 2.53
CA LEU A 212 -15.49 -5.10 3.28
C LEU A 212 -17.02 -5.20 3.43
N TYR A 213 -17.74 -5.53 2.36
CA TYR A 213 -19.19 -5.71 2.40
C TYR A 213 -19.62 -6.82 3.37
N LYS A 214 -19.01 -8.01 3.27
CA LYS A 214 -19.30 -9.16 4.15
C LYS A 214 -19.02 -8.85 5.62
N ASN A 215 -18.02 -8.02 5.89
CA ASN A 215 -17.64 -7.59 7.24
C ASN A 215 -18.37 -6.32 7.70
N SER A 216 -19.43 -5.88 7.00
CA SER A 216 -20.22 -4.69 7.32
C SER A 216 -19.38 -3.40 7.45
N ARG A 217 -18.30 -3.30 6.67
CA ARG A 217 -17.41 -2.13 6.61
C ARG A 217 -17.81 -1.11 5.54
N LEU A 218 -18.82 -1.43 4.74
CA LEU A 218 -19.41 -0.51 3.78
C LEU A 218 -20.80 -0.10 4.30
N PRO A 219 -20.94 1.07 4.93
CA PRO A 219 -22.23 1.53 5.44
C PRO A 219 -23.26 1.68 4.31
N LYS A 220 -24.53 1.44 4.60
CA LYS A 220 -25.60 1.67 3.62
C LYS A 220 -25.69 3.16 3.28
N GLY A 221 -25.97 3.48 2.03
CA GLY A 221 -26.04 4.88 1.58
C GLY A 221 -24.68 5.58 1.47
N SER A 222 -23.55 4.90 1.70
CA SER A 222 -22.23 5.49 1.51
C SER A 222 -21.84 5.55 0.03
N GLU A 223 -20.84 6.37 -0.27
CA GLU A 223 -20.21 6.47 -1.59
C GLU A 223 -18.77 5.95 -1.50
N ILE A 224 -18.40 5.01 -2.38
CA ILE A 224 -17.00 4.61 -2.59
C ILE A 224 -16.36 5.64 -3.52
N LEU A 225 -15.43 6.42 -2.99
CA LEU A 225 -14.77 7.50 -3.72
C LEU A 225 -13.68 6.97 -4.65
N TRP A 226 -12.81 6.12 -4.10
CA TRP A 226 -11.68 5.53 -4.81
C TRP A 226 -11.19 4.28 -4.10
N THR A 227 -10.44 3.47 -4.84
CA THR A 227 -9.73 2.29 -4.37
C THR A 227 -8.26 2.41 -4.79
N GLN A 228 -7.33 1.94 -3.94
CA GLN A 228 -5.91 1.98 -4.27
C GLN A 228 -5.17 0.83 -3.61
N LEU A 229 -4.39 0.11 -4.41
CA LEU A 229 -3.42 -0.87 -3.91
C LEU A 229 -2.12 -0.17 -3.58
N ALA A 230 -1.65 -0.31 -2.33
CA ALA A 230 -0.35 0.20 -1.93
C ALA A 230 0.26 -0.64 -0.80
N TYR A 231 1.58 -0.66 -0.71
CA TYR A 231 2.27 -1.22 0.44
C TYR A 231 2.02 -0.35 1.67
N SER A 232 1.61 -0.97 2.77
CA SER A 232 1.38 -0.30 4.04
C SER A 232 2.21 -0.96 5.13
N ARG A 233 2.71 -0.14 6.05
CA ARG A 233 3.48 -0.60 7.19
C ARG A 233 2.55 -1.23 8.23
N ILE A 234 2.87 -2.46 8.63
CA ILE A 234 2.10 -3.20 9.65
C ILE A 234 2.84 -3.35 10.99
N MET A 235 4.17 -3.25 10.98
CA MET A 235 5.00 -3.49 12.15
C MET A 235 6.33 -2.75 12.03
N ASP A 236 6.89 -2.37 13.17
CA ASP A 236 8.27 -1.93 13.33
C ASP A 236 8.97 -2.95 14.24
N VAL A 237 10.04 -3.56 13.72
CA VAL A 237 10.85 -4.59 14.38
C VAL A 237 12.32 -4.21 14.27
N TYR A 238 12.96 -3.86 15.39
CA TYR A 238 14.40 -3.59 15.46
C TYR A 238 14.89 -2.62 14.37
N GLU A 239 14.26 -1.45 14.26
CA GLU A 239 14.61 -0.39 13.28
C GLU A 239 14.31 -0.77 11.82
N LYS A 240 13.63 -1.91 11.60
CA LYS A 240 13.09 -2.30 10.29
C LYS A 240 11.58 -2.25 10.30
N ASP A 241 11.04 -1.58 9.31
CA ASP A 241 9.62 -1.51 9.04
C ASP A 241 9.19 -2.68 8.14
N ILE A 242 8.09 -3.33 8.49
CA ILE A 242 7.52 -4.45 7.75
C ILE A 242 6.29 -3.96 6.98
N TYR A 243 6.28 -4.22 5.67
CA TYR A 243 5.26 -3.77 4.74
C TYR A 243 4.54 -4.94 4.07
N VAL A 244 3.24 -4.76 3.85
CA VAL A 244 2.39 -5.69 3.08
C VAL A 244 1.52 -4.90 2.11
N PRO A 245 1.13 -5.47 0.97
CA PRO A 245 0.22 -4.82 0.05
C PRO A 245 -1.18 -4.80 0.65
N VAL A 246 -1.83 -3.64 0.57
CA VAL A 246 -3.14 -3.35 1.16
C VAL A 246 -4.00 -2.64 0.13
N TRP A 247 -5.25 -3.07 0.02
CA TRP A 247 -6.29 -2.32 -0.66
C TRP A 247 -6.87 -1.28 0.30
N PHE A 248 -6.68 -0.01 -0.03
CA PHE A 248 -7.31 1.12 0.62
C PHE A 248 -8.59 1.48 -0.14
N VAL A 249 -9.67 1.69 0.59
CA VAL A 249 -10.98 2.03 0.03
C VAL A 249 -11.50 3.25 0.77
N ALA A 250 -11.55 4.39 0.08
CA ALA A 250 -12.10 5.62 0.64
C ALA A 250 -13.61 5.65 0.50
N LEU A 251 -14.27 5.96 1.60
CA LEU A 251 -15.71 6.01 1.73
C LEU A 251 -16.14 7.40 2.18
N LYS A 252 -17.23 7.88 1.61
CA LYS A 252 -17.92 9.07 2.05
C LYS A 252 -19.30 8.69 2.56
N THR A 253 -19.63 9.21 3.73
CA THR A 253 -20.95 9.18 4.34
C THR A 253 -21.47 10.61 4.48
N GLU A 254 -22.72 10.79 4.90
CA GLU A 254 -23.27 12.13 5.15
C GLU A 254 -22.44 12.90 6.20
N ASP A 255 -21.92 12.20 7.20
CA ASP A 255 -21.24 12.81 8.35
C ASP A 255 -19.72 12.87 8.23
N SER A 256 -19.10 11.97 7.46
CA SER A 256 -17.64 11.82 7.45
C SER A 256 -17.09 11.10 6.22
N GLN A 257 -15.79 11.31 5.96
CA GLN A 257 -14.98 10.46 5.11
C GLN A 257 -14.11 9.55 5.96
N GLN A 258 -13.96 8.30 5.53
CA GLN A 258 -13.13 7.30 6.20
C GLN A 258 -12.44 6.40 5.17
N ILE A 259 -11.32 5.79 5.57
CA ILE A 259 -10.59 4.83 4.74
C ILE A 259 -10.67 3.47 5.42
N GLU A 260 -11.21 2.50 4.70
CA GLU A 260 -11.20 1.10 5.07
C GLU A 260 -10.03 0.39 4.38
N SER A 261 -9.43 -0.58 5.07
CA SER A 261 -8.21 -1.25 4.60
C SER A 261 -8.39 -2.76 4.61
N VAL A 262 -7.98 -3.43 3.53
CA VAL A 262 -7.98 -4.89 3.39
C VAL A 262 -6.59 -5.36 3.01
N ASN A 263 -6.04 -6.30 3.77
CA ASN A 263 -4.77 -6.93 3.43
C ASN A 263 -4.92 -7.71 2.12
N ALA A 264 -4.12 -7.36 1.09
CA ALA A 264 -4.24 -7.93 -0.24
C ALA A 264 -3.66 -9.35 -0.36
N LEU A 265 -2.95 -9.85 0.65
CA LEU A 265 -2.37 -11.20 0.67
C LEU A 265 -3.29 -12.24 1.27
N ASN A 266 -4.05 -11.89 2.31
CA ASN A 266 -4.92 -12.84 3.02
C ASN A 266 -6.40 -12.44 3.01
N ASN A 267 -6.76 -11.33 2.35
CA ASN A 267 -8.11 -10.81 2.22
C ASN A 267 -8.83 -10.59 3.56
N THR A 268 -8.11 -10.04 4.54
CA THR A 268 -8.65 -9.71 5.87
C THR A 268 -8.73 -8.20 6.08
N VAL A 269 -9.78 -7.75 6.78
CA VAL A 269 -9.94 -6.34 7.14
C VAL A 269 -8.87 -5.95 8.15
N ILE A 270 -8.16 -4.87 7.89
CA ILE A 270 -7.19 -4.28 8.81
C ILE A 270 -7.92 -3.23 9.63
N THR A 271 -8.07 -3.48 10.93
CA THR A 271 -8.77 -2.56 11.86
C THR A 271 -7.84 -1.63 12.62
N THR A 272 -6.53 -1.78 12.46
CA THR A 272 -5.52 -1.14 13.29
C THR A 272 -4.67 -0.22 12.43
N ASN A 273 -4.92 1.09 12.50
CA ASN A 273 -4.08 2.12 11.86
C ASN A 273 -2.80 2.41 12.67
N THR A 274 -2.47 1.60 13.69
CA THR A 274 -1.27 1.78 14.50
C THR A 274 -0.29 0.65 14.23
N VAL A 275 0.88 1.01 13.69
CA VAL A 275 2.06 0.14 13.58
C VAL A 275 2.27 -0.58 14.91
N LEU A 276 2.30 -1.91 14.89
CA LEU A 276 2.59 -2.69 16.09
C LEU A 276 4.06 -2.49 16.44
N LYS A 277 4.32 -1.76 17.53
CA LYS A 277 5.68 -1.57 18.05
C LYS A 277 6.04 -2.73 18.97
N VAL A 278 7.03 -3.53 18.59
CA VAL A 278 7.59 -4.53 19.49
C VAL A 278 8.68 -3.85 20.34
N ALA A 279 8.46 -3.74 21.65
CA ALA A 279 9.47 -3.23 22.55
C ALA A 279 10.60 -4.27 22.72
N SER A 280 11.86 -3.84 22.57
CA SER A 280 13.02 -4.62 23.00
C SER A 280 13.07 -4.69 24.52
N GLU A 281 13.12 -5.89 25.09
CA GLU A 281 13.50 -6.12 26.50
C GLU A 281 14.98 -5.76 26.75
#